data_AF-A0A822D3G8-F1
#
_entry.id   AF-A0A822D3G8-F1
#
_cell.length_a   1.000
_cell.length_b   1.000
_cell.length_c   1.000
_cell.angle_alpha   90.00
_cell.angle_beta   90.00
_cell.angle_gamma   90.00
#
_symmetry.space_group_name_H-M   'P 1'
#
loop_
_entity.id
_entity.type
_entity.pdbx_description
1 polymer ?
#
loop_
_entity_poly.entity_id
_entity_poly.type
_entity_poly.pdbx_seq_one_letter_code
_entity_poly.pdbx_strand_id
1 'polypeptide(L)'
;IQAISQNKPAVSSDDSPQDAEHNNVDSVAGPTRMPILIRVGEFVEACSKNPLLTLKDYIGNHTWLGNYMLDFPTRSTQKERDNDMKQLQTALHEYIKEGYALIVLDGLDEIPESETRTRIVRLVEEFAREHVQTPEHVSVFDDKFVGGELDIPSQTGGNQLIITSRIAGYKAKPLNGHFSHYTILPMEMDDIKKFINHWFQTVHKKLIEALRLNITYEMMETVCQTQTQLLKTALEKPNNKGLRQMASNPCLMNFICLIAFRTRVAELPAERICL
;
A
#
# COMPACT_ATOMS: atom_id res chain seq x y z
N ILE A 1 -46.41 -52.26 15.15
CA ILE A 1 -46.88 -53.16 14.06
C ILE A 1 -45.80 -53.19 12.99
N GLN A 2 -45.23 -54.39 12.81
CA GLN A 2 -44.44 -54.93 11.70
C GLN A 2 -43.22 -54.21 11.11
N ALA A 3 -42.11 -54.93 11.23
CA ALA A 3 -40.89 -54.87 10.44
C ALA A 3 -41.02 -55.65 9.11
N ILE A 4 -40.31 -55.20 8.08
CA ILE A 4 -39.81 -55.91 6.88
C ILE A 4 -38.61 -55.05 6.42
N SER A 5 -37.32 -55.38 6.47
CA SER A 5 -36.47 -56.54 6.14
C SER A 5 -36.24 -56.81 4.64
N GLN A 6 -34.95 -56.77 4.28
CA GLN A 6 -34.26 -57.25 3.07
C GLN A 6 -34.29 -56.29 1.85
N ASN A 7 -33.21 -56.01 1.13
CA ASN A 7 -32.07 -56.87 0.79
C ASN A 7 -30.84 -56.05 0.36
N LYS A 8 -29.64 -56.56 0.66
CA LYS A 8 -28.32 -56.05 0.21
C LYS A 8 -27.85 -56.87 -1.00
N PRO A 9 -27.04 -56.30 -1.90
CA PRO A 9 -25.85 -57.04 -2.33
C PRO A 9 -24.57 -56.20 -2.25
N ALA A 10 -23.45 -56.90 -2.34
CA ALA A 10 -22.16 -56.50 -1.85
C ALA A 10 -21.19 -56.07 -2.98
N VAL A 11 -20.29 -55.14 -2.62
CA VAL A 11 -18.90 -54.96 -3.08
C VAL A 11 -18.65 -54.47 -4.52
N SER A 12 -18.08 -53.25 -4.61
CA SER A 12 -16.79 -53.03 -5.28
C SER A 12 -16.09 -51.83 -4.63
N SER A 13 -14.89 -52.10 -4.12
CA SER A 13 -13.91 -51.15 -3.60
C SER A 13 -13.37 -50.26 -4.71
N ASP A 14 -13.40 -48.95 -4.53
CA ASP A 14 -12.36 -48.07 -5.06
C ASP A 14 -12.17 -46.89 -4.10
N ASP A 15 -11.00 -46.88 -3.48
CA ASP A 15 -10.52 -45.89 -2.51
C ASP A 15 -9.72 -44.86 -3.31
N SER A 16 -10.20 -43.61 -3.39
CA SER A 16 -9.40 -42.42 -3.77
C SER A 16 -10.17 -41.13 -3.48
N PRO A 17 -9.47 -40.03 -3.17
CA PRO A 17 -9.83 -39.16 -2.06
C PRO A 17 -10.81 -38.05 -2.41
N GLN A 18 -11.58 -37.69 -1.40
CA GLN A 18 -12.45 -36.52 -1.32
C GLN A 18 -11.73 -35.26 -1.81
N ASP A 19 -12.23 -34.71 -2.92
CA ASP A 19 -11.90 -33.36 -3.35
C ASP A 19 -12.35 -32.38 -2.25
N ALA A 20 -11.36 -31.81 -1.57
CA ALA A 20 -11.55 -30.69 -0.69
C ALA A 20 -12.08 -29.51 -1.53
N GLU A 21 -13.36 -29.19 -1.34
CA GLU A 21 -13.96 -27.93 -1.76
C GLU A 21 -13.08 -26.77 -1.27
N HIS A 22 -12.23 -26.27 -2.16
CA HIS A 22 -11.61 -24.97 -2.01
C HIS A 22 -12.75 -23.96 -2.04
N ASN A 23 -13.12 -23.46 -0.85
CA ASN A 23 -13.88 -22.23 -0.69
C ASN A 23 -13.13 -21.11 -1.41
N ASN A 24 -13.44 -20.92 -2.68
CA ASN A 24 -13.04 -19.76 -3.46
C ASN A 24 -13.86 -18.60 -2.89
N VAL A 25 -13.31 -17.93 -1.88
CA VAL A 25 -13.78 -16.61 -1.49
C VAL A 25 -13.45 -15.74 -2.69
N ASP A 26 -14.40 -15.59 -3.60
CA ASP A 26 -14.32 -14.66 -4.72
C ASP A 26 -13.91 -13.31 -4.13
N SER A 27 -12.64 -12.96 -4.30
CA SER A 27 -12.16 -11.65 -3.90
C SER A 27 -12.96 -10.67 -4.74
N VAL A 28 -13.85 -9.92 -4.11
CA VAL A 28 -14.59 -8.84 -4.77
C VAL A 28 -13.58 -7.73 -5.07
N ALA A 29 -12.76 -7.97 -6.09
CA ALA A 29 -11.88 -6.97 -6.65
C ALA A 29 -12.80 -5.94 -7.29
N GLY A 30 -12.79 -4.72 -6.74
CA GLY A 30 -13.45 -3.59 -7.38
C GLY A 30 -12.90 -3.36 -8.80
N PRO A 31 -13.52 -2.47 -9.59
CA PRO A 31 -13.13 -2.26 -10.97
C PRO A 31 -11.64 -1.84 -11.09
N THR A 32 -10.97 -2.40 -12.09
CA THR A 32 -9.56 -2.12 -12.39
C THR A 32 -9.34 -0.64 -12.67
N ARG A 33 -8.27 -0.08 -12.11
CA ARG A 33 -7.88 1.33 -12.27
C ARG A 33 -6.41 1.48 -12.58
N MET A 34 -6.10 2.46 -13.43
CA MET A 34 -4.75 2.91 -13.72
C MET A 34 -4.18 3.66 -12.50
N PRO A 35 -3.11 3.15 -11.86
CA PRO A 35 -2.49 3.84 -10.73
C PRO A 35 -1.69 5.06 -11.21
N ILE A 36 -1.88 6.19 -10.54
CA ILE A 36 -1.16 7.45 -10.77
C ILE A 36 -0.60 7.90 -9.42
N LEU A 37 0.71 7.77 -9.23
CA LEU A 37 1.41 8.08 -7.98
C LEU A 37 2.08 9.45 -8.09
N ILE A 38 1.71 10.38 -7.21
CA ILE A 38 2.20 11.76 -7.25
C ILE A 38 2.81 12.10 -5.90
N ARG A 39 4.07 12.54 -5.89
CA ARG A 39 4.68 13.11 -4.70
C ARG A 39 4.25 14.57 -4.55
N VAL A 40 3.63 14.91 -3.43
CA VAL A 40 3.12 16.27 -3.19
C VAL A 40 4.26 17.29 -3.14
N GLY A 41 5.42 16.95 -2.57
CA GLY A 41 6.60 17.82 -2.57
C GLY A 41 7.05 18.24 -3.97
N GLU A 42 7.11 17.30 -4.93
CA GLU A 42 7.50 17.61 -6.31
C GLU A 42 6.43 18.42 -7.05
N PHE A 43 5.14 18.18 -6.76
CA PHE A 43 4.06 19.01 -7.27
C PHE A 43 4.16 20.46 -6.77
N VAL A 44 4.49 20.66 -5.49
CA VAL A 44 4.71 21.99 -4.90
C VAL A 44 5.85 22.73 -5.58
N GLU A 45 6.95 22.03 -5.87
CA GLU A 45 8.08 22.60 -6.62
C GLU A 45 7.66 23.01 -8.04
N ALA A 46 6.85 22.19 -8.72
CA ALA A 46 6.32 22.51 -10.04
C ALA A 46 5.37 23.73 -10.00
N CYS A 47 4.49 23.80 -9.00
CA CYS A 47 3.59 24.94 -8.75
C CYS A 47 4.32 26.24 -8.39
N SER A 48 5.54 26.16 -7.86
CA SER A 48 6.40 27.32 -7.61
C SER A 48 6.98 27.89 -8.91
N LYS A 49 7.23 27.03 -9.91
CA LYS A 49 7.71 27.45 -11.24
C LYS A 49 6.57 27.93 -12.13
N ASN A 50 5.38 27.34 -12.00
CA ASN A 50 4.18 27.73 -12.73
C ASN A 50 2.98 27.89 -11.76
N PRO A 51 2.64 29.12 -11.36
CA PRO A 51 1.52 29.39 -10.46
C PRO A 51 0.14 29.03 -11.01
N LEU A 52 -0.01 28.84 -12.32
CA LEU A 52 -1.28 28.44 -12.95
C LEU A 52 -1.40 26.92 -13.15
N LEU A 53 -0.38 26.16 -12.74
CA LEU A 53 -0.38 24.70 -12.89
C LEU A 53 -1.48 24.05 -12.06
N THR A 54 -2.38 23.33 -12.71
CA THR A 54 -3.38 22.48 -12.06
C THR A 54 -2.81 21.09 -11.75
N LEU A 55 -3.45 20.35 -10.84
CA LEU A 55 -3.06 18.97 -10.57
C LEU A 55 -3.24 18.08 -11.82
N LYS A 56 -4.29 18.31 -12.61
CA LYS A 56 -4.55 17.59 -13.86
C LYS A 56 -3.42 17.81 -14.88
N ASP A 57 -3.00 19.06 -15.09
CA ASP A 57 -1.94 19.39 -16.05
C ASP A 57 -0.56 18.87 -15.62
N TYR A 58 -0.37 18.67 -14.31
CA TYR A 58 0.83 18.04 -13.77
C TYR A 58 0.86 16.52 -13.99
N ILE A 59 -0.31 15.85 -14.01
CA ILE A 59 -0.40 14.41 -14.31
C ILE A 59 0.12 14.15 -15.72
N GLY A 60 0.99 13.15 -15.85
CA GLY A 60 1.74 12.84 -17.07
C GLY A 60 3.14 13.44 -17.12
N ASN A 61 3.40 14.54 -16.39
CA ASN A 61 4.71 15.19 -16.31
C ASN A 61 5.38 15.05 -14.93
N HIS A 62 4.71 14.39 -13.98
CA HIS A 62 5.22 14.16 -12.65
C HIS A 62 6.36 13.15 -12.67
N THR A 63 7.24 13.30 -11.69
CA THR A 63 8.35 12.39 -11.42
C THR A 63 8.10 11.63 -10.12
N TRP A 64 8.94 10.64 -9.86
CA TRP A 64 9.02 9.95 -8.59
C TRP A 64 10.48 9.95 -8.12
N LEU A 65 10.78 10.76 -7.10
CA LEU A 65 12.13 11.00 -6.62
C LEU A 65 13.04 11.52 -7.74
N GLY A 66 12.50 12.43 -8.56
CA GLY A 66 13.17 13.01 -9.73
C GLY A 66 13.31 12.10 -10.96
N ASN A 67 12.79 10.86 -10.92
CA ASN A 67 12.80 9.94 -12.05
C ASN A 67 11.46 10.00 -12.79
N TYR A 68 11.49 10.04 -14.13
CA TYR A 68 10.27 9.95 -14.93
C TYR A 68 9.65 8.55 -14.84
N MET A 69 8.34 8.45 -15.04
CA MET A 69 7.65 7.16 -15.08
C MET A 69 8.01 6.32 -16.31
N LEU A 70 8.53 6.95 -17.36
CA LEU A 70 9.00 6.27 -18.56
C LEU A 70 10.51 6.11 -18.53
N ASP A 71 10.96 4.89 -18.81
CA ASP A 71 12.35 4.63 -19.15
C ASP A 71 12.58 5.04 -20.61
N PHE A 72 13.29 6.15 -20.80
CA PHE A 72 13.69 6.58 -22.13
C PHE A 72 14.94 5.83 -22.59
N PRO A 73 14.97 5.28 -23.82
CA PRO A 73 16.19 4.76 -24.41
C PRO A 73 17.32 5.79 -24.37
N THR A 74 18.55 5.35 -24.09
CA THR A 74 19.73 6.23 -23.92
C THR A 74 20.02 7.12 -25.15
N ARG A 75 19.49 6.76 -26.32
CA ARG A 75 19.70 7.48 -27.60
C ARG A 75 18.49 8.32 -28.06
N SER A 76 17.43 8.42 -27.26
CA SER A 76 16.27 9.22 -27.65
C SER A 76 16.64 10.70 -27.76
N THR A 77 16.18 11.34 -28.82
CA THR A 77 16.25 12.79 -29.00
C THR A 77 15.32 13.50 -28.02
N GLN A 78 15.54 14.80 -27.77
CA GLN A 78 14.63 15.59 -26.93
C GLN A 78 13.20 15.58 -27.49
N LYS A 79 13.06 15.70 -28.81
CA LYS A 79 11.75 15.71 -29.48
C LYS A 79 10.99 14.40 -29.31
N GLU A 80 11.69 13.26 -29.36
CA GLU A 80 11.08 11.95 -29.09
C GLU A 80 10.61 11.85 -27.64
N ARG A 81 11.45 12.26 -26.68
CA ARG A 81 11.06 12.30 -25.25
C ARG A 81 9.83 13.17 -25.01
N ASP A 82 9.81 14.37 -25.59
CA ASP A 82 8.68 15.30 -25.45
C ASP A 82 7.39 14.70 -26.04
N ASN A 83 7.51 13.99 -27.15
CA ASN A 83 6.37 13.31 -27.79
C ASN A 83 5.86 12.14 -26.93
N ASP A 84 6.75 11.31 -26.39
CA ASP A 84 6.39 10.17 -25.54
C ASP A 84 5.71 10.64 -24.23
N MET A 85 6.24 11.71 -23.62
CA MET A 85 5.63 12.33 -22.44
C MET A 85 4.23 12.88 -22.75
N LYS A 86 4.05 13.50 -23.92
CA LYS A 86 2.75 14.00 -24.35
C LYS A 86 1.75 12.85 -24.58
N GLN A 87 2.21 11.73 -25.14
CA GLN A 87 1.38 10.54 -25.32
C GLN A 87 0.97 9.93 -23.98
N LEU A 88 1.91 9.80 -23.04
CA LEU A 88 1.62 9.35 -21.68
C LEU A 88 0.59 10.26 -21.00
N GLN A 89 0.81 11.57 -21.05
CA GLN A 89 -0.12 12.54 -20.46
C GLN A 89 -1.52 12.40 -21.05
N THR A 90 -1.62 12.27 -22.38
CA THR A 90 -2.90 12.08 -23.06
C THR A 90 -3.60 10.80 -22.57
N ALA A 91 -2.88 9.68 -22.52
CA ALA A 91 -3.42 8.41 -22.06
C ALA A 91 -3.89 8.47 -20.60
N LEU A 92 -3.11 9.07 -19.70
CA LEU A 92 -3.51 9.23 -18.29
C LEU A 92 -4.74 10.13 -18.14
N HIS A 93 -4.83 11.21 -18.93
CA HIS A 93 -6.00 12.08 -18.94
C HIS A 93 -7.25 11.36 -19.45
N GLU A 94 -7.12 10.46 -20.42
CA GLU A 94 -8.21 9.59 -20.87
C GLU A 94 -8.67 8.65 -19.74
N TYR A 95 -7.75 7.98 -19.04
CA TYR A 95 -8.13 7.13 -17.89
C TYR A 95 -8.85 7.92 -16.79
N ILE A 96 -8.42 9.15 -16.49
CA ILE A 96 -9.11 10.02 -15.55
C ILE A 96 -10.48 10.41 -16.09
N LYS A 97 -10.57 10.82 -17.35
CA LYS A 97 -11.86 11.23 -17.94
C LYS A 97 -12.89 10.10 -17.94
N GLU A 98 -12.46 8.87 -18.23
CA GLU A 98 -13.32 7.69 -18.29
C GLU A 98 -13.60 7.07 -16.91
N GLY A 99 -13.04 7.62 -15.82
CA GLY A 99 -13.32 7.14 -14.46
C GLY A 99 -12.56 5.86 -14.08
N TYR A 100 -11.44 5.58 -14.71
CA TYR A 100 -10.63 4.38 -14.48
C TYR A 100 -9.26 4.70 -13.85
N ALA A 101 -9.12 5.77 -13.09
CA ALA A 101 -7.88 6.16 -12.43
C ALA A 101 -7.92 6.00 -10.91
N LEU A 102 -6.81 5.53 -10.33
CA LEU A 102 -6.52 5.58 -8.90
C LEU A 102 -5.37 6.56 -8.70
N ILE A 103 -5.68 7.74 -8.15
CA ILE A 103 -4.71 8.79 -7.89
C ILE A 103 -4.26 8.68 -6.44
N VAL A 104 -2.95 8.63 -6.21
CA VAL A 104 -2.36 8.64 -4.87
C VAL A 104 -1.46 9.86 -4.73
N LEU A 105 -1.79 10.74 -3.80
CA LEU A 105 -0.98 11.90 -3.43
C LEU A 105 -0.19 11.57 -2.17
N ASP A 106 1.13 11.40 -2.32
CA ASP A 106 2.02 11.03 -1.23
C ASP A 106 2.66 12.26 -0.58
N GLY A 107 2.48 12.43 0.73
CA GLY A 107 3.22 13.40 1.54
C GLY A 107 2.62 14.81 1.59
N LEU A 108 1.33 14.97 1.90
CA LEU A 108 0.73 16.31 2.10
C LEU A 108 1.37 17.11 3.26
N ASP A 109 2.08 16.46 4.18
CA ASP A 109 2.83 17.15 5.23
C ASP A 109 4.12 17.84 4.73
N GLU A 110 4.60 17.53 3.52
CA GLU A 110 5.85 18.06 2.95
C GLU A 110 5.80 19.57 2.60
N ILE A 111 4.67 20.25 2.87
CA ILE A 111 4.46 21.66 2.54
C ILE A 111 4.76 22.54 3.76
N PRO A 112 5.92 23.20 3.86
CA PRO A 112 6.27 23.97 5.06
C PRO A 112 5.44 25.25 5.21
N GLU A 113 5.11 25.91 4.11
CA GLU A 113 4.47 27.23 4.12
C GLU A 113 2.94 27.15 4.12
N SER A 114 2.30 27.93 5.00
CA SER A 114 0.84 27.89 5.22
C SER A 114 0.03 28.36 4.01
N GLU A 115 0.50 29.38 3.28
CA GLU A 115 -0.20 29.90 2.10
C GLU A 115 -0.13 28.90 0.94
N THR A 116 1.07 28.41 0.63
CA THR A 116 1.29 27.34 -0.34
C THR A 116 0.48 26.09 0.00
N ARG A 117 0.43 25.68 1.27
CA ARG A 117 -0.42 24.56 1.72
C ARG A 117 -1.89 24.80 1.43
N THR A 118 -2.39 26.00 1.71
CA THR A 118 -3.80 26.36 1.45
C THR A 118 -4.11 26.28 -0.04
N ARG A 119 -3.20 26.78 -0.89
CA ARG A 119 -3.34 26.68 -2.36
C ARG A 119 -3.33 25.24 -2.83
N ILE A 120 -2.40 24.40 -2.36
CA ILE A 120 -2.31 23.00 -2.80
C ILE A 120 -3.54 22.20 -2.35
N VAL A 121 -3.99 22.38 -1.11
CA VAL A 121 -5.25 21.77 -0.62
C VAL A 121 -6.41 22.17 -1.52
N ARG A 122 -6.53 23.45 -1.89
CA ARG A 122 -7.55 23.92 -2.82
C ARG A 122 -7.47 23.25 -4.19
N LEU A 123 -6.28 23.14 -4.78
CA LEU A 123 -6.07 22.47 -6.08
C LEU A 123 -6.45 20.99 -6.02
N VAL A 124 -6.16 20.31 -4.91
CA VAL A 124 -6.56 18.91 -4.69
C VAL A 124 -8.09 18.79 -4.56
N GLU A 125 -8.73 19.69 -3.83
CA GLU A 125 -10.19 19.72 -3.68
C GLU A 125 -10.90 20.05 -5.01
N GLU A 126 -10.36 20.97 -5.80
CA GLU A 126 -10.84 21.29 -7.15
C GLU A 126 -10.73 20.06 -8.07
N PHE A 127 -9.58 19.39 -8.07
CA PHE A 127 -9.40 18.14 -8.82
C PHE A 127 -10.37 17.04 -8.37
N ALA A 128 -10.55 16.87 -7.06
CA ALA A 128 -11.47 15.87 -6.52
C ALA A 128 -12.92 16.14 -6.95
N ARG A 129 -13.35 17.40 -6.93
CA ARG A 129 -14.70 17.79 -7.38
C ARG A 129 -14.94 17.50 -8.86
N GLU A 130 -13.95 17.79 -9.69
CA GLU A 130 -14.09 17.68 -11.15
C GLU A 130 -13.86 16.26 -11.68
N HIS A 131 -13.04 15.48 -10.99
CA HIS A 131 -12.54 14.21 -11.53
C HIS A 131 -12.77 13.01 -10.63
N VAL A 132 -13.08 13.16 -9.34
CA VAL A 132 -13.42 12.03 -8.46
C VAL A 132 -14.93 11.94 -8.36
N GLN A 133 -15.52 11.36 -9.40
CA GLN A 133 -16.96 11.22 -9.58
C GLN A 133 -17.32 9.78 -9.88
N THR A 134 -18.57 9.41 -9.59
CA THR A 134 -19.17 8.13 -9.97
C THR A 134 -19.44 8.10 -11.48
N PRO A 135 -19.73 6.93 -12.08
CA PRO A 135 -20.16 6.85 -13.49
C PRO A 135 -21.34 7.78 -13.83
N GLU A 136 -22.20 8.05 -12.86
CA GLU A 136 -23.36 8.95 -12.92
C GLU A 136 -22.98 10.44 -12.74
N HIS A 137 -21.68 10.75 -12.70
CA HIS A 137 -21.11 12.10 -12.54
C HIS A 137 -21.48 12.77 -11.22
N VAL A 138 -21.65 11.98 -10.16
CA VAL A 138 -21.90 12.49 -8.80
C VAL A 138 -20.56 12.59 -8.05
N SER A 139 -20.31 13.72 -7.41
CA SER A 139 -19.15 13.93 -6.54
C SER A 139 -19.55 13.94 -5.06
N VAL A 140 -18.59 13.67 -4.18
CA VAL A 140 -18.74 13.78 -2.71
C VAL A 140 -19.06 15.21 -2.23
N PHE A 141 -18.90 16.20 -3.12
CA PHE A 141 -19.21 17.61 -2.88
C PHE A 141 -20.62 18.02 -3.30
N ASP A 142 -21.37 17.15 -3.99
CA ASP A 142 -22.71 17.49 -4.48
C ASP A 142 -23.77 17.28 -3.40
N ASP A 143 -24.79 18.14 -3.36
CA ASP A 143 -25.93 18.00 -2.42
C ASP A 143 -26.68 16.67 -2.60
N LYS A 144 -26.57 16.06 -3.79
CA LYS A 144 -27.15 14.74 -4.11
C LYS A 144 -26.45 13.58 -3.38
N PHE A 145 -25.27 13.81 -2.82
CA PHE A 145 -24.52 12.83 -2.04
C PHE A 145 -25.08 12.64 -0.61
N VAL A 146 -26.10 13.42 -0.22
CA VAL A 146 -26.74 13.33 1.10
C VAL A 146 -27.66 12.10 1.18
N GLY A 147 -27.12 10.96 1.62
CA GLY A 147 -27.93 9.78 1.93
C GLY A 147 -27.34 8.42 1.56
N GLY A 148 -26.08 8.16 1.91
CA GLY A 148 -25.60 6.84 2.33
C GLY A 148 -25.49 5.67 1.33
N GLU A 149 -26.11 5.70 0.16
CA GLU A 149 -26.16 4.51 -0.73
C GLU A 149 -25.91 4.77 -2.22
N LEU A 150 -25.65 6.00 -2.64
CA LEU A 150 -25.38 6.27 -4.06
C LEU A 150 -23.89 6.16 -4.37
N ASP A 151 -23.55 5.05 -5.02
CA ASP A 151 -22.40 4.86 -5.89
C ASP A 151 -21.02 5.11 -5.25
N ILE A 152 -20.66 4.29 -4.24
CA ILE A 152 -19.29 4.30 -3.72
C ILE A 152 -18.35 3.92 -4.88
N PRO A 153 -17.35 4.75 -5.25
CA PRO A 153 -16.54 4.46 -6.43
C PRO A 153 -15.88 3.08 -6.38
N SER A 154 -15.51 2.60 -5.19
CA SER A 154 -14.95 1.24 -5.01
C SER A 154 -15.88 0.12 -5.48
N GLN A 155 -17.19 0.34 -5.51
CA GLN A 155 -18.21 -0.63 -5.91
C GLN A 155 -18.70 -0.39 -7.35
N THR A 156 -18.98 0.86 -7.73
CA THR A 156 -19.65 1.17 -9.00
C THR A 156 -18.72 1.66 -10.10
N GLY A 157 -17.46 1.97 -9.78
CA GLY A 157 -16.49 2.52 -10.75
C GLY A 157 -16.19 4.00 -10.50
N GLY A 158 -15.58 4.68 -11.45
CA GLY A 158 -15.14 6.06 -11.24
C GLY A 158 -13.77 6.17 -10.57
N ASN A 159 -13.20 7.37 -10.63
CA ASN A 159 -11.86 7.60 -10.11
C ASN A 159 -11.81 7.51 -8.59
N GLN A 160 -10.64 7.18 -8.07
CA GLN A 160 -10.35 7.18 -6.65
C GLN A 160 -9.18 8.09 -6.34
N LEU A 161 -9.23 8.73 -5.17
CA LEU A 161 -8.18 9.61 -4.68
C LEU A 161 -7.79 9.20 -3.26
N ILE A 162 -6.53 8.84 -3.07
CA ILE A 162 -5.93 8.54 -1.77
C ILE A 162 -4.88 9.60 -1.50
N ILE A 163 -4.85 10.12 -0.27
CA ILE A 163 -3.91 11.16 0.13
C ILE A 163 -3.23 10.70 1.42
N THR A 164 -1.90 10.73 1.45
CA THR A 164 -1.12 10.37 2.63
C THR A 164 -0.53 11.63 3.29
N SER A 165 -0.39 11.60 4.61
CA SER A 165 0.23 12.69 5.37
C SER A 165 0.65 12.21 6.76
N ARG A 166 1.70 12.81 7.33
CA ARG A 166 1.95 12.71 8.77
C ARG A 166 0.89 13.47 9.58
N ILE A 167 0.47 12.89 10.69
CA ILE A 167 -0.57 13.46 11.59
C ILE A 167 -0.28 14.91 11.99
N ALA A 168 0.98 15.22 12.33
CA ALA A 168 1.37 16.57 12.78
C ALA A 168 1.17 17.63 11.67
N GLY A 169 1.57 17.31 10.43
CA GLY A 169 1.40 18.22 9.29
C GLY A 169 -0.06 18.32 8.84
N TYR A 170 -0.81 17.22 8.91
CA TYR A 170 -2.21 17.18 8.49
C TYR A 170 -3.11 18.09 9.33
N LYS A 171 -2.93 18.10 10.65
CA LYS A 171 -3.76 18.89 11.57
C LYS A 171 -3.66 20.40 11.36
N ALA A 172 -2.57 20.89 10.76
CA ALA A 172 -2.40 22.33 10.50
C ALA A 172 -3.40 22.86 9.46
N LYS A 173 -3.71 22.07 8.43
CA LYS A 173 -4.72 22.38 7.42
C LYS A 173 -5.31 21.07 6.88
N PRO A 174 -6.33 20.51 7.55
CA PRO A 174 -6.99 19.30 7.07
C PRO A 174 -7.71 19.60 5.75
N LEU A 175 -7.89 18.56 4.93
CA LEU A 175 -8.84 18.59 3.83
C LEU A 175 -10.26 18.79 4.40
N ASN A 176 -11.16 19.33 3.58
CA ASN A 176 -12.54 19.55 4.00
C ASN A 176 -13.26 18.25 4.45
N GLY A 177 -14.42 18.43 5.10
CA GLY A 177 -15.18 17.33 5.72
C GLY A 177 -15.79 16.29 4.78
N HIS A 178 -15.66 16.47 3.46
CA HIS A 178 -16.15 15.50 2.47
C HIS A 178 -15.18 14.30 2.30
N PHE A 179 -13.94 14.43 2.76
CA PHE A 179 -12.97 13.33 2.73
C PHE A 179 -13.17 12.40 3.94
N SER A 180 -13.08 11.09 3.67
CA SER A 180 -12.96 10.09 4.74
C SER A 180 -11.55 10.07 5.31
N HIS A 181 -11.44 10.09 6.64
CA HIS A 181 -10.16 10.20 7.33
C HIS A 181 -9.83 8.90 8.07
N TYR A 182 -8.65 8.35 7.80
CA TYR A 182 -8.17 7.13 8.42
C TYR A 182 -6.79 7.35 9.05
N THR A 183 -6.53 6.67 10.16
CA THR A 183 -5.22 6.69 10.83
C THR A 183 -4.65 5.28 10.81
N ILE A 184 -3.42 5.14 10.29
CA ILE A 184 -2.67 3.89 10.38
C ILE A 184 -2.20 3.74 11.83
N LEU A 185 -2.69 2.71 12.52
CA LEU A 185 -2.32 2.42 13.89
C LEU A 185 -0.94 1.73 13.96
N PRO A 186 -0.22 1.86 15.09
CA PRO A 186 0.96 1.05 15.36
C PRO A 186 0.65 -0.44 15.28
N MET A 187 1.65 -1.26 14.93
CA MET A 187 1.50 -2.71 14.94
C MET A 187 1.30 -3.22 16.36
N GLU A 188 0.29 -4.05 16.55
CA GLU A 188 0.07 -4.80 17.78
C GLU A 188 1.01 -6.01 17.84
N MET A 189 1.08 -6.67 19.01
CA MET A 189 2.02 -7.78 19.19
C MET A 189 1.82 -8.94 18.21
N ASP A 190 0.59 -9.23 17.82
CA ASP A 190 0.32 -10.28 16.84
C ASP A 190 0.78 -9.88 15.43
N ASP A 191 0.66 -8.61 15.07
CA ASP A 191 1.17 -8.07 13.81
C ASP A 191 2.70 -8.06 13.79
N ILE A 192 3.33 -7.70 14.91
CA ILE A 192 4.80 -7.78 15.09
C ILE A 192 5.28 -9.22 14.88
N LYS A 193 4.61 -10.21 15.47
CA LYS A 193 4.97 -11.63 15.31
C LYS A 193 4.86 -12.08 13.85
N LYS A 194 3.79 -11.67 13.15
CA LYS A 194 3.61 -11.94 11.71
C LYS A 194 4.68 -11.25 10.89
N PHE A 195 5.01 -9.99 11.19
CA PHE A 195 6.04 -9.23 10.52
C PHE A 195 7.40 -9.95 10.62
N ILE A 196 7.79 -10.38 11.82
CA ILE A 196 9.06 -11.11 12.03
C ILE A 196 9.09 -12.38 11.19
N ASN A 197 8.04 -13.20 11.23
CA ASN A 197 7.97 -14.44 10.43
C ASN A 197 8.22 -14.15 8.95
N HIS A 198 7.44 -13.25 8.36
CA HIS A 198 7.53 -12.94 6.93
C HIS A 198 8.86 -12.31 6.56
N TRP A 199 9.39 -11.42 7.41
CA TRP A 199 10.67 -10.77 7.18
C TRP A 199 11.81 -11.79 7.12
N PHE A 200 11.93 -12.67 8.12
CA PHE A 200 13.02 -13.66 8.16
C PHE A 200 12.88 -14.69 7.03
N GLN A 201 11.67 -15.16 6.73
CA GLN A 201 11.42 -16.06 5.60
C GLN A 201 11.83 -15.41 4.27
N THR A 202 11.45 -14.16 4.04
CA THR A 202 11.76 -13.42 2.80
C THR A 202 13.27 -13.21 2.64
N VAL A 203 13.96 -12.81 3.70
CA VAL A 203 15.40 -12.56 3.66
C VAL A 203 16.20 -13.84 3.41
N HIS A 204 15.87 -14.94 4.10
CA HIS A 204 16.52 -16.23 3.85
C HIS A 204 16.29 -16.73 2.43
N LYS A 205 15.05 -16.66 1.93
CA LYS A 205 14.72 -17.06 0.56
C LYS A 205 15.56 -16.28 -0.45
N LYS A 206 15.60 -14.95 -0.33
CA LYS A 206 16.41 -14.10 -1.22
C LYS A 206 17.91 -14.38 -1.12
N LEU A 207 18.43 -14.69 0.06
CA LEU A 207 19.84 -14.99 0.25
C LEU A 207 20.24 -16.34 -0.37
N ILE A 208 19.39 -17.36 -0.24
CA ILE A 208 19.58 -18.67 -0.89
C ILE A 208 19.59 -18.51 -2.41
N GLU A 209 18.61 -17.77 -2.95
CA GLU A 209 18.51 -17.48 -4.39
C GLU A 209 19.76 -16.72 -4.89
N ALA A 210 20.18 -15.67 -4.18
CA ALA A 210 21.33 -14.85 -4.56
C ALA A 210 22.67 -15.61 -4.50
N LEU A 211 22.85 -16.47 -3.50
CA LEU A 211 24.09 -17.24 -3.29
C LEU A 211 24.05 -18.63 -3.95
N ARG A 212 22.94 -19.00 -4.60
CA ARG A 212 22.70 -20.32 -5.22
C ARG A 212 23.01 -21.50 -4.28
N LEU A 213 22.66 -21.34 -3.00
CA LEU A 213 22.94 -22.37 -2.00
C LEU A 213 22.01 -23.55 -2.19
N ASN A 214 22.55 -24.76 -2.17
CA ASN A 214 21.76 -25.99 -2.18
C ASN A 214 21.41 -26.38 -0.75
N ILE A 215 20.34 -25.78 -0.21
CA ILE A 215 19.84 -26.03 1.15
C ILE A 215 18.44 -26.61 1.04
N THR A 216 18.13 -27.62 1.84
CA THR A 216 16.78 -28.18 1.87
C THR A 216 15.80 -27.21 2.51
N TYR A 217 14.52 -27.32 2.14
CA TYR A 217 13.45 -26.51 2.74
C TYR A 217 13.43 -26.65 4.27
N GLU A 218 13.56 -27.87 4.78
CA GLU A 218 13.57 -28.19 6.22
C GLU A 218 14.72 -27.52 6.98
N MET A 219 15.93 -27.51 6.41
CA MET A 219 17.08 -26.83 7.01
C MET A 219 16.86 -25.31 7.08
N MET A 220 16.35 -24.72 6.00
CA MET A 220 16.04 -23.29 5.93
C MET A 220 14.95 -22.92 6.95
N GLU A 221 13.89 -23.72 7.01
CA GLU A 221 12.80 -23.51 7.94
C GLU A 221 13.29 -23.58 9.40
N THR A 222 14.10 -24.57 9.74
CA THR A 222 14.66 -24.73 11.09
C THR A 222 15.49 -23.51 11.52
N VAL A 223 16.37 -23.02 10.64
CA VAL A 223 17.21 -21.83 10.92
C VAL A 223 16.33 -20.59 11.09
N CYS A 224 15.36 -20.40 10.19
CA CYS A 224 14.44 -19.28 10.22
C CYS A 224 13.58 -19.28 11.49
N GLN A 225 13.02 -20.43 11.87
CA GLN A 225 12.24 -20.61 13.09
C GLN A 225 13.08 -20.31 14.33
N THR A 226 14.32 -20.80 14.40
CA THR A 226 15.21 -20.56 15.54
C THR A 226 15.49 -19.06 15.73
N GLN A 227 15.89 -18.35 14.67
CA GLN A 227 16.17 -16.91 14.75
C GLN A 227 14.91 -16.09 15.09
N THR A 228 13.80 -16.43 14.45
CA THR A 228 12.51 -15.78 14.68
C THR A 228 12.05 -15.96 16.12
N GLN A 229 12.20 -17.16 16.69
CA GLN A 229 11.78 -17.46 18.06
C GLN A 229 12.63 -16.71 19.09
N LEU A 230 13.93 -16.55 18.86
CA LEU A 230 14.81 -15.75 19.73
C LEU A 230 14.34 -14.30 19.80
N LEU A 231 14.04 -13.67 18.66
CA LEU A 231 13.59 -12.28 18.62
C LEU A 231 12.20 -12.11 19.25
N LYS A 232 11.26 -13.01 18.95
CA LYS A 232 9.92 -13.00 19.58
C LYS A 232 10.01 -13.13 21.10
N THR A 233 10.80 -14.08 21.59
CA THR A 233 11.01 -14.28 23.03
C THR A 233 11.63 -13.03 23.66
N ALA A 234 12.58 -12.38 22.99
CA ALA A 234 13.16 -11.13 23.47
C ALA A 234 12.12 -10.00 23.56
N LEU A 235 11.20 -9.87 22.60
CA LEU A 235 10.16 -8.85 22.60
C LEU A 235 9.06 -9.08 23.66
N GLU A 236 8.83 -10.33 24.05
CA GLU A 236 7.85 -10.69 25.07
C GLU A 236 8.37 -10.49 26.50
N LYS A 237 9.69 -10.42 26.71
CA LYS A 237 10.28 -10.19 28.04
C LYS A 237 9.72 -8.90 28.66
N PRO A 238 9.25 -8.93 29.94
CA PRO A 238 8.69 -7.75 30.60
C PRO A 238 9.64 -6.56 30.68
N ASN A 239 10.96 -6.81 30.79
CA ASN A 239 11.99 -5.78 30.90
C ASN A 239 12.29 -5.10 29.55
N ASN A 240 11.84 -5.65 28.42
CA ASN A 240 12.10 -5.14 27.08
C ASN A 240 10.98 -4.24 26.55
N LYS A 241 10.30 -3.49 27.44
CA LYS A 241 9.17 -2.62 27.05
C LYS A 241 9.56 -1.59 25.99
N GLY A 242 10.75 -1.00 26.10
CA GLY A 242 11.25 -0.02 25.13
C GLY A 242 11.45 -0.62 23.74
N LEU A 243 12.06 -1.80 23.66
CA LEU A 243 12.21 -2.54 22.41
C LEU A 243 10.86 -2.86 21.77
N ARG A 244 9.88 -3.29 22.59
CA ARG A 244 8.52 -3.57 22.12
C ARG A 244 7.79 -2.32 21.61
N GLN A 245 7.97 -1.18 22.27
CA GLN A 245 7.44 0.10 21.78
C GLN A 245 8.08 0.55 20.47
N MET A 246 9.36 0.25 20.24
CA MET A 246 10.00 0.52 18.95
C MET A 246 9.46 -0.42 17.87
N ALA A 247 9.28 -1.69 18.21
CA ALA A 247 8.76 -2.71 17.30
C ALA A 247 7.35 -2.42 16.76
N SER A 248 6.54 -1.61 17.46
CA SER A 248 5.21 -1.22 16.96
C SER A 248 5.26 -0.33 15.72
N ASN A 249 6.41 0.29 15.42
CA ASN A 249 6.62 1.00 14.16
C ASN A 249 7.27 0.05 13.14
N PRO A 250 6.63 -0.24 12.00
CA PRO A 250 7.16 -1.17 10.99
C PRO A 250 8.58 -0.84 10.49
N CYS A 251 8.90 0.45 10.37
CA CYS A 251 10.23 0.90 9.96
C CYS A 251 11.29 0.55 11.00
N LEU A 252 11.03 0.85 12.28
CA LEU A 252 11.93 0.47 13.37
C LEU A 252 12.01 -1.05 13.55
N MET A 253 10.89 -1.77 13.34
CA MET A 253 10.88 -3.22 13.38
C MET A 253 11.78 -3.83 12.30
N ASN A 254 11.79 -3.27 11.08
CA ASN A 254 12.72 -3.68 10.03
C ASN A 254 14.19 -3.52 10.48
N PHE A 255 14.55 -2.41 11.14
CA PHE A 255 15.88 -2.23 11.71
C PHE A 255 16.20 -3.25 12.81
N ILE A 256 15.25 -3.54 13.71
CA ILE A 256 15.42 -4.55 14.76
C ILE A 256 15.65 -5.93 14.13
N CYS A 257 14.88 -6.30 13.11
CA CYS A 257 15.08 -7.55 12.36
C CYS A 257 16.46 -7.61 11.70
N LEU A 258 16.91 -6.52 11.06
CA LEU A 258 18.25 -6.45 10.46
C LEU A 258 19.36 -6.66 11.50
N ILE A 259 19.25 -6.04 12.68
CA ILE A 259 20.22 -6.21 13.77
C ILE A 259 20.18 -7.66 14.27
N ALA A 260 18.99 -8.20 14.54
CA ALA A 260 18.81 -9.57 15.01
C ALA A 260 19.30 -10.62 14.00
N PHE A 261 19.20 -10.33 12.70
CA PHE A 261 19.72 -11.19 11.65
C PHE A 261 21.25 -11.19 11.57
N ARG A 262 21.88 -10.02 11.81
CA ARG A 262 23.35 -9.88 11.78
C ARG A 262 24.00 -10.41 13.05
N THR A 263 23.41 -10.14 14.20
CA THR A 263 23.92 -10.57 15.49
C THR A 263 23.39 -11.96 15.78
N ARG A 264 24.25 -13.00 15.79
CA ARG A 264 23.91 -14.30 16.39
C ARG A 264 23.75 -14.07 17.91
N VAL A 265 22.53 -13.66 18.29
CA VAL A 265 22.01 -13.17 19.57
C VAL A 265 22.92 -13.36 20.80
N ALA A 266 23.28 -12.22 21.43
CA ALA A 266 23.47 -12.17 22.88
C ALA A 266 22.81 -10.92 23.50
N GLU A 267 22.96 -9.72 22.92
CA GLU A 267 22.37 -8.51 23.52
C GLU A 267 21.85 -7.57 22.42
N LEU A 268 20.51 -7.42 22.34
CA LEU A 268 19.90 -6.34 21.58
C LEU A 268 20.10 -5.04 22.39
N PRO A 269 20.42 -3.89 21.74
CA PRO A 269 20.72 -2.66 22.47
C PRO A 269 19.56 -2.26 23.40
N ALA A 270 19.85 -2.16 24.69
CA ALA A 270 18.87 -1.80 25.72
C ALA A 270 18.65 -0.28 25.83
N GLU A 271 19.51 0.53 25.20
CA GLU A 271 19.48 1.99 25.32
C GLU A 271 19.32 2.70 23.98
N ARG A 272 18.65 3.87 24.03
CA ARG A 272 18.64 4.81 22.92
C ARG A 272 20.05 5.36 22.75
N ILE A 273 20.55 5.37 21.52
CA ILE A 273 21.61 6.31 21.16
C ILE A 273 20.96 7.70 21.27
N CYS A 274 21.25 8.42 22.35
CA CYS A 274 21.02 9.86 22.38
C CYS A 274 21.97 10.49 21.36
N LEU A 275 21.39 11.09 20.31
CA LEU A 275 22.08 12.03 19.44
C LEU A 275 22.22 13.38 20.15
#